data_AF-A0A2U8DTV9-F1
#
_entry.id   AF-A0A2U8DTV9-F1
#
_cell.length_a   1.000
_cell.length_b   1.000
_cell.length_c   1.000
_cell.angle_alpha   90.00
_cell.angle_beta   90.00
_cell.angle_gamma   90.00
#
_symmetry.space_group_name_H-M   'P 1'
#
loop_
_entity.id
_entity.type
_entity.pdbx_description
1 polymer ?
#
loop_
_entity_poly.entity_id
_entity_poly.type
_entity_poly.pdbx_seq_one_letter_code
_entity_poly.pdbx_strand_id
1 'polypeptide(L)'
;MVKIDLKVNQGSPQYSCSSCSDCQSVFGKSLCSIKNRGCCWYFPKFTLYEIHKMAKEEDGLKILNSIVRLPKVKIYNYYIHAKGYFDEIGYTRYIKTEHVYDVSLKDKSIFFRACPFVNQGIGCMLPEKYRSYVCNFFICAEVVKKVQKYDEFKNYINERTNYVRWIEWENFSLEEFLAEKKLNLEDNFEEVIEVLKDMPLEEYEFRSLKPIVAIEKFSDYEKKKIGIN
;
A
#
# COMPACT_ATOMS: atom_id res chain seq x y z
N MET A 1 4.03 -22.40 -5.56
CA MET A 1 4.78 -21.52 -6.50
C MET A 1 4.44 -20.07 -6.19
N VAL A 2 5.44 -19.20 -6.09
CA VAL A 2 5.26 -17.76 -5.86
C VAL A 2 5.84 -16.99 -7.05
N LYS A 3 5.04 -16.16 -7.71
CA LYS A 3 5.49 -15.24 -8.76
C LYS A 3 5.36 -13.81 -8.27
N ILE A 4 6.37 -12.99 -8.53
CA ILE A 4 6.30 -11.53 -8.42
C ILE A 4 6.54 -10.94 -9.80
N ASP A 5 5.70 -9.99 -10.19
CA ASP A 5 5.84 -9.21 -11.42
C ASP A 5 5.48 -7.74 -11.22
N LEU A 6 6.10 -6.87 -12.02
CA LEU A 6 5.74 -5.48 -12.14
C LEU A 6 4.51 -5.34 -13.04
N LYS A 7 3.53 -4.57 -12.59
CA LYS A 7 2.45 -4.03 -13.41
C LYS A 7 2.56 -2.52 -13.42
N VAL A 8 2.30 -1.89 -14.56
CA VAL A 8 2.23 -0.43 -14.67
C VAL A 8 0.85 -0.10 -15.22
N ASN A 9 0.07 0.65 -14.46
CA ASN A 9 -1.29 1.03 -14.81
C ASN A 9 -1.38 2.56 -14.82
N GLN A 10 -1.51 3.16 -16.02
CA GLN A 10 -1.58 4.62 -16.22
C GLN A 10 -0.49 5.36 -15.43
N GLY A 11 0.78 5.05 -15.74
CA GLY A 11 1.95 5.65 -15.08
C GLY A 11 2.21 5.19 -13.64
N SER A 12 1.29 4.42 -13.02
CA SER A 12 1.45 3.96 -11.64
C SER A 12 1.98 2.52 -11.55
N PRO A 13 3.23 2.32 -11.08
CA PRO A 13 3.83 1.00 -10.90
C PRO A 13 3.27 0.27 -9.66
N GLN A 14 3.14 -1.05 -9.77
CA GLN A 14 2.67 -1.93 -8.71
C GLN A 14 3.39 -3.28 -8.76
N TYR A 15 3.72 -3.83 -7.59
CA TYR A 15 4.14 -5.23 -7.48
C TYR A 15 2.93 -6.14 -7.30
N SER A 16 2.79 -7.07 -8.23
CA SER A 16 1.83 -8.16 -8.18
C SER A 16 2.50 -9.40 -7.57
N CYS A 17 1.74 -10.17 -6.81
CA CYS A 17 2.19 -11.44 -6.25
C CYS A 17 1.12 -12.51 -6.37
N SER A 18 1.47 -13.65 -6.97
CA SER A 18 0.53 -14.74 -7.23
C SER A 18 0.02 -15.43 -5.96
N SER A 19 0.66 -15.22 -4.80
CA SER A 19 0.25 -15.80 -3.52
C SER A 19 -0.70 -14.90 -2.72
N CYS A 20 -0.99 -13.68 -3.19
CA CYS A 20 -1.86 -12.76 -2.46
C CYS A 20 -3.36 -13.07 -2.60
N SER A 21 -3.79 -13.76 -3.67
CA SER A 21 -5.20 -14.10 -3.90
C SER A 21 -5.72 -15.20 -2.96
N ASP A 22 -4.86 -16.15 -2.59
CA ASP A 22 -5.13 -17.19 -1.57
C ASP A 22 -4.17 -17.00 -0.38
N CYS A 23 -4.22 -15.81 0.21
CA CYS A 23 -3.25 -15.39 1.22
C CYS A 23 -3.44 -16.16 2.53
N GLN A 24 -2.51 -17.06 2.82
CA GLN A 24 -2.38 -17.75 4.12
C GLN A 24 -1.44 -17.01 5.08
N SER A 25 -1.00 -15.81 4.70
CA SER A 25 -0.01 -15.04 5.46
C SER A 25 -0.55 -14.57 6.79
N VAL A 26 0.32 -14.52 7.80
CA VAL A 26 -0.06 -13.92 9.09
C VAL A 26 -0.41 -12.44 8.93
N PHE A 27 0.19 -11.74 7.97
CA PHE A 27 -0.18 -10.35 7.63
C PHE A 27 -1.62 -10.22 7.12
N GLY A 28 -2.19 -11.30 6.56
CA GLY A 28 -3.56 -11.38 6.09
C GLY A 28 -4.59 -11.61 7.20
N LYS A 29 -4.15 -12.12 8.37
CA LYS A 29 -5.06 -12.46 9.49
C LYS A 29 -5.68 -11.21 10.09
N SER A 30 -6.98 -11.25 10.35
CA SER A 30 -7.75 -10.17 10.98
C SER A 30 -8.48 -10.67 12.22
N LEU A 31 -8.19 -10.04 13.36
CA LEU A 31 -8.86 -10.29 14.63
C LEU A 31 -9.96 -9.26 14.92
N CYS A 32 -10.12 -8.24 14.07
CA CYS A 32 -11.18 -7.26 14.17
C CYS A 32 -12.46 -7.72 13.43
N SER A 33 -13.52 -6.89 13.41
CA SER A 33 -14.80 -7.22 12.75
C SER A 33 -14.69 -7.45 11.24
N ILE A 34 -13.74 -6.79 10.58
CA ILE A 34 -13.50 -6.92 9.14
C ILE A 34 -12.62 -8.13 8.88
N LYS A 35 -13.20 -9.22 8.36
CA LYS A 35 -12.46 -10.45 8.02
C LYS A 35 -11.94 -10.39 6.58
N ASN A 36 -11.03 -11.31 6.23
CA ASN A 36 -10.51 -11.48 4.85
C ASN A 36 -10.08 -10.17 4.15
N ARG A 37 -9.49 -9.23 4.91
CA ARG A 37 -9.02 -7.93 4.40
C ARG A 37 -7.66 -7.99 3.69
N GLY A 38 -7.07 -9.19 3.56
CA GLY A 38 -5.68 -9.36 3.15
C GLY A 38 -4.73 -8.52 4.01
N CYS A 39 -3.73 -7.91 3.37
CA CYS A 39 -2.74 -7.06 4.03
C CYS A 39 -3.18 -5.59 4.20
N CYS A 40 -4.46 -5.27 4.02
CA CYS A 40 -4.99 -3.91 4.11
C CYS A 40 -5.22 -3.46 5.57
N TRP A 41 -4.16 -3.46 6.38
CA TRP A 41 -4.14 -2.95 7.75
C TRP A 41 -3.54 -1.54 7.86
N TYR A 42 -2.86 -1.06 6.80
CA TYR A 42 -2.28 0.27 6.71
C TYR A 42 -3.37 1.35 6.55
N PHE A 43 -3.19 2.48 7.22
CA PHE A 43 -4.03 3.68 7.05
C PHE A 43 -3.33 4.60 6.06
N PRO A 44 -3.87 4.77 4.84
CA PRO A 44 -3.17 5.48 3.80
C PRO A 44 -3.06 6.98 4.09
N LYS A 45 -1.86 7.49 3.81
CA LYS A 45 -1.58 8.90 3.62
C LYS A 45 -1.56 9.17 2.12
N PHE A 46 -2.26 10.20 1.69
CA PHE A 46 -2.25 10.75 0.34
C PHE A 46 -1.45 12.04 0.41
N THR A 47 -0.25 12.05 -0.15
CA THR A 47 0.59 13.23 -0.21
C THR A 47 0.18 14.12 -1.37
N LEU A 48 0.81 15.29 -1.52
CA LEU A 48 0.54 16.21 -2.63
C LEU A 48 0.62 15.51 -3.99
N TYR A 49 1.56 14.59 -4.21
CA TYR A 49 1.67 13.82 -5.44
C TYR A 49 0.42 12.95 -5.73
N GLU A 50 -0.09 12.19 -4.76
CA GLU A 50 -1.32 11.42 -4.99
C GLU A 50 -2.54 12.33 -5.19
N ILE A 51 -2.61 13.45 -4.47
CA ILE A 51 -3.67 14.45 -4.60
C ILE A 51 -3.62 15.11 -5.98
N HIS A 52 -2.42 15.44 -6.47
CA HIS A 52 -2.18 16.01 -7.79
C HIS A 52 -2.65 15.07 -8.88
N LYS A 53 -2.29 13.78 -8.80
CA LYS A 53 -2.82 12.75 -9.71
C LYS A 53 -4.34 12.69 -9.71
N MET A 54 -4.98 12.76 -8.54
CA MET A 54 -6.44 12.78 -8.44
C MET A 54 -7.04 14.07 -9.02
N ALA A 55 -6.37 15.21 -8.88
CA ALA A 55 -6.83 16.50 -9.38
C ALA A 55 -6.85 16.60 -10.92
N LYS A 56 -6.05 15.78 -11.62
CA LYS A 56 -5.96 15.81 -13.10
C LYS A 56 -7.20 15.28 -13.82
N GLU A 57 -8.04 14.49 -13.15
CA GLU A 57 -9.16 13.80 -13.79
C GLU A 57 -10.45 13.97 -12.99
N GLU A 58 -11.60 14.05 -13.69
CA GLU A 58 -12.91 14.19 -13.04
C GLU A 58 -13.20 13.03 -12.07
N ASP A 59 -12.89 11.80 -12.46
CA ASP A 59 -13.08 10.64 -11.59
C ASP A 59 -12.09 10.61 -10.42
N GLY A 60 -10.87 11.13 -10.62
CA GLY A 60 -9.91 11.36 -9.56
C GLY A 60 -10.43 12.36 -8.53
N LEU A 61 -11.02 13.48 -8.96
CA LEU A 61 -11.65 14.47 -8.10
C LEU A 61 -12.85 13.89 -7.33
N LYS A 62 -13.69 13.05 -7.98
CA LYS A 62 -14.77 12.34 -7.27
C LYS A 62 -14.22 11.44 -6.17
N ILE A 63 -13.12 10.74 -6.43
CA ILE A 63 -12.45 9.88 -5.44
C ILE A 63 -11.87 10.73 -4.32
N LEU A 64 -11.13 11.79 -4.60
CA LEU A 64 -10.59 12.70 -3.60
C LEU A 64 -11.67 13.27 -2.69
N ASN A 65 -12.78 13.73 -3.28
CA ASN A 65 -13.96 14.19 -2.56
C ASN A 65 -14.59 13.11 -1.67
N SER A 66 -14.59 11.86 -2.14
CA SER A 66 -15.04 10.72 -1.32
C SER A 66 -14.11 10.45 -0.14
N ILE A 67 -12.79 10.59 -0.35
CA ILE A 67 -11.77 10.40 0.68
C ILE A 67 -11.98 11.43 1.79
N VAL A 68 -12.03 12.72 1.48
CA VAL A 68 -12.13 13.78 2.51
C VAL A 68 -13.42 13.73 3.32
N ARG A 69 -14.47 13.08 2.81
CA ARG A 69 -15.75 12.87 3.50
C ARG A 69 -15.75 11.63 4.41
N LEU A 70 -14.70 10.83 4.43
CA LEU A 70 -14.61 9.67 5.32
C LEU A 70 -14.57 10.11 6.81
N PRO A 71 -15.22 9.36 7.71
CA PRO A 71 -15.47 9.81 9.09
C PRO A 71 -14.21 9.98 9.95
N LYS A 72 -13.08 9.41 9.53
CA LYS A 72 -11.81 9.44 10.28
C LYS A 72 -10.65 9.98 9.44
N VAL A 73 -10.94 10.83 8.46
CA VAL A 73 -9.90 11.57 7.74
C VAL A 73 -9.41 12.75 8.56
N LYS A 74 -8.10 12.98 8.49
CA LYS A 74 -7.47 14.23 8.92
C LYS A 74 -6.76 14.84 7.73
N ILE A 75 -7.04 16.12 7.48
CA ILE A 75 -6.31 16.93 6.52
C ILE A 75 -5.21 17.64 7.30
N TYR A 76 -3.99 17.56 6.79
CA TYR A 76 -2.82 18.29 7.28
C TYR A 76 -2.35 19.21 6.16
N ASN A 77 -1.50 20.19 6.46
CA ASN A 77 -0.99 21.17 5.50
C ASN A 77 -0.68 20.60 4.10
N TYR A 78 0.00 19.44 4.01
CA TYR A 78 0.46 18.88 2.73
C TYR A 78 0.20 17.38 2.55
N TYR A 79 -0.70 16.80 3.35
CA TYR A 79 -1.19 15.43 3.10
C TYR A 79 -2.54 15.18 3.77
N ILE A 80 -3.26 14.19 3.24
CA ILE A 80 -4.52 13.71 3.79
C ILE A 80 -4.29 12.32 4.38
N HIS A 81 -4.70 12.09 5.63
CA HIS A 81 -4.57 10.80 6.30
C HIS A 81 -5.94 10.17 6.52
N ALA A 82 -6.24 9.11 5.77
CA ALA A 82 -7.48 8.35 5.94
C ALA A 82 -7.29 7.25 6.98
N LYS A 83 -7.63 7.55 8.24
CA LYS A 83 -7.58 6.57 9.31
C LYS A 83 -8.71 5.57 9.16
N GLY A 84 -8.36 4.29 9.29
CA GLY A 84 -9.32 3.21 9.18
C GLY A 84 -9.94 2.82 10.51
N TYR A 85 -10.46 1.60 10.53
CA TYR A 85 -10.94 0.97 11.74
C TYR A 85 -9.78 0.43 12.58
N PHE A 86 -9.82 0.67 13.88
CA PHE A 86 -8.92 0.07 14.86
C PHE A 86 -9.73 -0.44 16.05
N ASP A 87 -9.67 -1.76 16.29
CA ASP A 87 -10.28 -2.41 17.44
C ASP A 87 -9.34 -2.33 18.65
N GLU A 88 -9.36 -1.18 19.32
CA GLU A 88 -8.50 -0.89 20.46
C GLU A 88 -8.81 -1.78 21.67
N ILE A 89 -10.08 -2.14 21.89
CA ILE A 89 -10.50 -3.01 22.98
C ILE A 89 -9.98 -4.43 22.74
N GLY A 90 -10.16 -4.97 21.53
CA GLY A 90 -9.65 -6.27 21.12
C GLY A 90 -8.12 -6.32 21.21
N TYR A 91 -7.44 -5.28 20.72
CA TYR A 91 -5.98 -5.17 20.81
C TYR A 91 -5.51 -5.16 22.27
N THR A 92 -6.10 -4.32 23.12
CA THR A 92 -5.75 -4.19 24.54
C THR A 92 -5.97 -5.50 25.30
N ARG A 93 -7.02 -6.25 24.97
CA ARG A 93 -7.24 -7.57 25.54
C ARG A 93 -6.17 -8.56 25.09
N TYR A 94 -5.87 -8.59 23.80
CA TYR A 94 -4.89 -9.49 23.19
C TYR A 94 -3.48 -9.31 23.76
N ILE A 95 -3.05 -8.07 24.00
CA ILE A 95 -1.73 -7.79 24.58
C ILE A 95 -1.64 -8.16 26.07
N LYS A 96 -2.77 -8.29 26.78
CA LYS A 96 -2.83 -8.64 28.21
C LYS A 96 -2.94 -10.15 28.49
N THR A 97 -3.27 -10.95 27.48
CA THR A 97 -3.37 -12.42 27.57
C THR A 97 -2.15 -13.09 26.96
N GLU A 98 -1.82 -14.32 27.37
CA GLU A 98 -0.82 -15.15 26.67
C GLU A 98 -1.21 -15.26 25.19
N HIS A 99 -0.34 -14.73 24.32
CA HIS A 99 -0.67 -14.48 22.93
C HIS A 99 -0.93 -15.78 22.17
N VAL A 100 -2.12 -15.94 21.58
CA VAL A 100 -2.51 -17.13 20.81
C VAL A 100 -1.67 -17.30 19.54
N TYR A 101 -1.08 -16.22 19.02
CA TYR A 101 -0.19 -16.25 17.86
C TYR A 101 1.24 -15.90 18.28
N ASP A 102 2.05 -16.94 18.48
CA ASP A 102 3.50 -16.80 18.52
C ASP A 102 4.02 -16.54 17.10
N VAL A 103 4.38 -15.29 16.85
CA VAL A 103 4.87 -14.88 15.53
C VAL A 103 5.84 -13.74 15.70
N SER A 104 6.95 -13.82 14.96
CA SER A 104 8.03 -12.83 14.88
C SER A 104 7.62 -11.43 14.35
N LEU A 105 6.32 -11.13 14.28
CA LEU A 105 5.78 -9.82 13.96
C LEU A 105 5.94 -8.86 15.15
N LYS A 106 6.68 -7.77 14.93
CA LYS A 106 6.91 -6.72 15.92
C LYS A 106 5.65 -5.92 16.25
N ASP A 107 4.92 -5.49 15.22
CA ASP A 107 3.67 -4.74 15.40
C ASP A 107 2.46 -5.69 15.40
N LYS A 108 1.87 -5.91 16.58
CA LYS A 108 0.67 -6.74 16.75
C LYS A 108 -0.62 -5.97 16.48
N SER A 109 -0.59 -4.64 16.40
CA SER A 109 -1.77 -3.82 16.16
C SER A 109 -2.36 -4.06 14.76
N ILE A 110 -1.55 -4.58 13.82
CA ILE A 110 -1.99 -4.89 12.45
C ILE A 110 -3.20 -5.84 12.43
N PHE A 111 -3.30 -6.77 13.38
CA PHE A 111 -4.41 -7.72 13.48
C PHE A 111 -5.74 -7.05 13.80
N PHE A 112 -5.69 -5.85 14.39
CA PHE A 112 -6.84 -5.11 14.88
C PHE A 112 -7.15 -3.88 14.03
N ARG A 113 -6.40 -3.67 12.94
CA ARG A 113 -6.58 -2.55 12.01
C ARG A 113 -7.17 -3.01 10.69
N ALA A 114 -7.98 -2.14 10.08
CA ALA A 114 -8.43 -2.30 8.70
C ALA A 114 -8.48 -0.93 8.00
N CYS A 115 -7.87 -0.87 6.81
CA CYS A 115 -7.89 0.30 5.92
C CYS A 115 -9.34 0.70 5.59
N PRO A 116 -9.68 2.00 5.51
CA PRO A 116 -11.07 2.41 5.23
C PRO A 116 -11.53 2.06 3.80
N PHE A 117 -10.60 1.72 2.90
CA PHE A 117 -10.91 1.36 1.51
C PHE A 117 -11.00 -0.15 1.28
N VAL A 118 -10.82 -0.98 2.31
CA VAL A 118 -10.94 -2.44 2.15
C VAL A 118 -12.40 -2.87 2.23
N ASN A 119 -12.85 -3.60 1.22
CA ASN A 119 -14.11 -4.33 1.25
C ASN A 119 -13.83 -5.81 1.51
N GLN A 120 -14.50 -6.38 2.51
CA GLN A 120 -14.27 -7.73 3.00
C GLN A 120 -14.46 -8.77 1.88
N GLY A 121 -13.43 -9.59 1.63
CA GLY A 121 -13.45 -10.62 0.60
C GLY A 121 -13.31 -10.11 -0.84
N ILE A 122 -13.34 -8.79 -1.06
CA ILE A 122 -13.21 -8.16 -2.38
C ILE A 122 -11.83 -7.52 -2.55
N GLY A 123 -11.34 -6.80 -1.54
CA GLY A 123 -10.05 -6.13 -1.55
C GLY A 123 -10.16 -4.60 -1.53
N CYS A 124 -9.13 -3.92 -2.02
CA CYS A 124 -9.06 -2.46 -2.00
C CYS A 124 -9.98 -1.85 -3.07
N MET A 125 -10.90 -0.99 -2.65
CA MET A 125 -11.82 -0.27 -3.52
C MET A 125 -11.19 0.96 -4.18
N LEU A 126 -10.01 1.38 -3.76
CA LEU A 126 -9.29 2.49 -4.38
C LEU A 126 -8.64 2.04 -5.69
N PRO A 127 -8.79 2.76 -6.81
CA PRO A 127 -8.08 2.45 -8.05
C PRO A 127 -6.57 2.45 -7.86
N GLU A 128 -5.87 1.55 -8.57
CA GLU A 128 -4.43 1.34 -8.44
C GLU A 128 -3.60 2.62 -8.62
N LYS A 129 -4.00 3.47 -9.57
CA LYS A 129 -3.31 4.73 -9.87
C LYS A 129 -3.35 5.77 -8.76
N TYR A 130 -4.31 5.68 -7.85
CA TYR A 130 -4.48 6.63 -6.75
C TYR A 130 -4.00 6.09 -5.40
N ARG A 131 -3.50 4.84 -5.37
CA ARG A 131 -2.88 4.27 -4.18
C ARG A 131 -1.49 4.85 -3.97
N SER A 132 -1.13 5.08 -2.70
CA SER A 132 0.25 5.42 -2.34
C SER A 132 1.23 4.30 -2.74
N TYR A 133 2.49 4.66 -2.95
CA TYR A 133 3.55 3.70 -3.25
C TYR A 133 3.67 2.59 -2.17
N VAL A 134 3.33 2.90 -0.92
CA VAL A 134 3.33 1.93 0.19
C VAL A 134 2.40 0.77 -0.13
N CYS A 135 1.18 1.06 -0.60
CA CYS A 135 0.21 0.05 -0.98
C CYS A 135 0.62 -0.69 -2.25
N ASN A 136 1.12 0.03 -3.26
CA ASN A 136 1.42 -0.55 -4.56
C ASN A 136 2.64 -1.46 -4.56
N PHE A 137 3.61 -1.24 -3.67
CA PHE A 137 4.83 -2.07 -3.57
C PHE A 137 4.85 -2.99 -2.37
N PHE A 138 3.76 -3.10 -1.61
CA PHE A 138 3.74 -3.95 -0.43
C PHE A 138 3.86 -5.44 -0.80
N ILE A 139 4.90 -6.09 -0.31
CA ILE A 139 5.10 -7.53 -0.35
C ILE A 139 5.40 -7.98 1.07
N CYS A 140 4.63 -8.93 1.61
CA CYS A 140 4.78 -9.34 3.00
C CYS A 140 6.12 -10.06 3.24
N ALA A 141 6.61 -10.03 4.48
CA ALA A 141 7.92 -10.59 4.83
C ALA A 141 8.05 -12.09 4.50
N GLU A 142 6.94 -12.85 4.55
CA GLU A 142 6.92 -14.26 4.19
C GLU A 142 7.20 -14.49 2.70
N VAL A 143 6.64 -13.65 1.82
CA VAL A 143 6.93 -13.69 0.39
C VAL A 143 8.35 -13.21 0.13
N VAL A 144 8.78 -12.11 0.76
CA VAL A 144 10.15 -11.58 0.63
C VAL A 144 11.18 -12.66 0.95
N LYS A 145 11.03 -13.42 2.04
CA LYS A 145 11.94 -14.52 2.39
C LYS A 145 12.10 -15.56 1.29
N LYS A 146 11.04 -15.82 0.50
CA LYS A 146 11.06 -16.80 -0.59
C LYS A 146 11.78 -16.26 -1.83
N VAL A 147 11.67 -14.95 -2.10
CA VAL A 147 12.17 -14.32 -3.34
C VAL A 147 13.49 -13.58 -3.19
N GLN A 148 13.90 -13.22 -1.97
CA GLN A 148 15.09 -12.38 -1.76
C GLN A 148 16.42 -13.01 -2.19
N LYS A 149 16.43 -14.33 -2.38
CA LYS A 149 17.58 -15.10 -2.86
C LYS A 149 17.81 -15.02 -4.37
N TYR A 150 16.85 -14.48 -5.13
CA TYR A 150 16.96 -14.33 -6.58
C TYR A 150 17.57 -12.96 -6.89
N ASP A 151 18.56 -12.92 -7.78
CA ASP A 151 19.30 -11.69 -8.11
C ASP A 151 18.38 -10.60 -8.66
N GLU A 152 17.32 -10.96 -9.38
CA GLU A 152 16.31 -10.03 -9.88
C GLU A 152 15.63 -9.25 -8.75
N PHE A 153 15.51 -9.82 -7.55
CA PHE A 153 14.89 -9.14 -6.41
C PHE A 153 15.61 -7.84 -6.06
N LYS A 154 16.94 -7.79 -6.24
CA LYS A 154 17.72 -6.55 -6.04
C LYS A 154 17.27 -5.44 -6.99
N ASN A 155 16.91 -5.78 -8.22
CA ASN A 155 16.42 -4.79 -9.19
C ASN A 155 15.06 -4.22 -8.77
N TYR A 156 14.16 -5.05 -8.21
CA TYR A 156 12.90 -4.56 -7.64
C TYR A 156 13.17 -3.57 -6.50
N ILE A 157 14.00 -3.94 -5.54
CA ILE A 157 14.29 -3.07 -4.40
C ILE A 157 14.94 -1.74 -4.84
N ASN A 158 15.89 -1.79 -5.77
CA ASN A 158 16.55 -0.59 -6.28
C ASN A 158 15.57 0.33 -7.01
N GLU A 159 14.77 -0.22 -7.92
CA GLU A 159 13.85 0.58 -8.74
C GLU A 159 12.73 1.19 -7.88
N ARG A 160 12.17 0.42 -6.93
CA ARG A 160 11.25 0.96 -5.92
C ARG A 160 11.88 2.12 -5.15
N THR A 161 13.14 1.99 -4.76
CA THR A 161 13.84 3.02 -3.99
C THR A 161 14.02 4.30 -4.81
N ASN A 162 14.35 4.17 -6.10
CA ASN A 162 14.44 5.33 -6.99
C ASN A 162 13.09 6.02 -7.18
N TYR A 163 12.03 5.24 -7.41
CA TYR A 163 10.67 5.77 -7.54
C TYR A 163 10.21 6.50 -6.27
N VAL A 164 10.46 5.91 -5.09
CA VAL A 164 10.10 6.54 -3.81
C VAL A 164 10.86 7.85 -3.61
N ARG A 165 12.17 7.90 -3.91
CA ARG A 165 12.96 9.13 -3.82
C ARG A 165 12.44 10.22 -4.76
N TRP A 166 12.03 9.84 -5.96
CA TRP A 166 11.43 10.78 -6.90
C TRP A 166 10.09 11.31 -6.39
N ILE A 167 9.21 10.45 -5.84
CA ILE A 167 7.97 10.90 -5.19
C ILE A 167 8.26 11.85 -4.03
N GLU A 168 9.26 11.56 -3.19
CA GLU A 168 9.64 12.41 -2.07
C GLU A 168 10.12 13.78 -2.56
N TRP A 169 10.94 13.83 -3.61
CA TRP A 169 11.38 15.07 -4.26
C TRP A 169 10.21 15.86 -4.87
N GLU A 170 9.27 15.18 -5.52
CA GLU A 170 8.09 15.81 -6.11
C GLU A 170 7.19 16.42 -5.04
N ASN A 171 6.90 15.67 -3.97
CA ASN A 171 6.12 16.19 -2.85
C ASN A 171 6.77 17.40 -2.19
N PHE A 172 8.10 17.38 -2.01
CA PHE A 172 8.83 18.51 -1.47
C PHE A 172 8.74 19.74 -2.40
N SER A 173 8.89 19.54 -3.70
CA SER A 173 8.76 20.63 -4.69
C SER A 173 7.35 21.25 -4.68
N LEU A 174 6.30 20.43 -4.60
CA LEU A 174 4.92 20.89 -4.48
C LEU A 174 4.67 21.62 -3.15
N GLU A 175 5.23 21.13 -2.06
CA GLU A 175 5.12 21.75 -0.73
C GLU A 175 5.74 23.15 -0.73
N GLU A 176 6.98 23.29 -1.21
CA GLU A 176 7.66 24.59 -1.30
C GLU A 176 6.87 25.57 -2.18
N PHE A 177 6.38 25.12 -3.33
CA PHE A 177 5.57 25.95 -4.24
C PHE A 177 4.28 26.46 -3.58
N LEU A 178 3.57 25.61 -2.85
CA LEU A 178 2.35 26.01 -2.12
C LEU A 178 2.69 26.91 -0.94
N ALA A 179 3.78 26.64 -0.21
CA ALA A 179 4.23 27.43 0.92
C ALA A 179 4.62 28.86 0.51
N GLU A 180 5.30 29.06 -0.62
CA GLU A 180 5.60 30.38 -1.18
C GLU A 180 4.33 31.20 -1.46
N LYS A 181 3.26 30.52 -1.87
CA LYS A 181 1.93 31.11 -2.09
C LYS A 181 1.10 31.22 -0.81
N LYS A 182 1.61 30.77 0.33
CA LYS A 182 0.90 30.67 1.62
C LYS A 182 -0.37 29.81 1.53
N LEU A 183 -0.33 28.78 0.71
CA LEU A 183 -1.42 27.81 0.53
C LEU A 183 -1.10 26.51 1.27
N ASN A 184 -2.13 25.90 1.84
CA ASN A 184 -2.06 24.56 2.41
C ASN A 184 -3.43 23.86 2.31
N LEU A 185 -3.46 22.53 2.41
CA LEU A 185 -4.69 21.74 2.29
C LEU A 185 -5.68 21.95 3.44
N GLU A 186 -5.21 22.31 4.64
CA GLU A 186 -6.05 22.46 5.82
C GLU A 186 -6.91 23.74 5.75
N ASP A 187 -6.30 24.85 5.32
CA ASP A 187 -6.94 26.17 5.24
C ASP A 187 -7.45 26.52 3.83
N ASN A 188 -6.84 25.96 2.77
CA ASN A 188 -7.07 26.36 1.37
C ASN A 188 -7.36 25.15 0.46
N PHE A 189 -8.11 24.15 0.94
CA PHE A 189 -8.31 22.89 0.24
C PHE A 189 -8.68 23.07 -1.24
N GLU A 190 -9.78 23.76 -1.55
CA GLU A 190 -10.26 23.96 -2.92
C GLU A 190 -9.26 24.71 -3.80
N GLU A 191 -8.61 25.74 -3.25
CA GLU A 191 -7.61 26.54 -3.98
C GLU A 191 -6.37 25.71 -4.32
N VAL A 192 -5.91 24.87 -3.39
CA VAL A 192 -4.82 23.93 -3.64
C VAL A 192 -5.20 22.95 -4.76
N ILE A 193 -6.42 22.42 -4.75
CA ILE A 193 -6.86 21.48 -5.81
C ILE A 193 -6.89 22.15 -7.18
N GLU A 194 -7.38 23.39 -7.30
CA GLU A 194 -7.36 24.11 -8.58
C GLU A 194 -5.92 24.40 -9.05
N VAL A 195 -5.03 24.79 -8.14
CA VAL A 195 -3.59 24.97 -8.46
C VAL A 195 -2.97 23.68 -8.99
N LEU A 196 -3.19 22.55 -8.32
CA LEU A 196 -2.63 21.25 -8.75
C LEU A 196 -3.24 20.77 -10.07
N LYS A 197 -4.53 21.03 -10.28
CA LYS A 197 -5.23 20.69 -11.53
C LYS A 197 -4.64 21.40 -12.74
N ASP A 198 -4.25 22.67 -12.60
CA ASP A 198 -3.63 23.45 -13.68
C ASP A 198 -2.14 23.14 -13.86
N MET A 199 -1.47 22.66 -12.82
CA MET A 199 -0.05 22.29 -12.88
C MET A 199 0.18 21.04 -13.75
N PRO A 200 1.22 21.01 -14.61
CA PRO A 200 1.66 19.80 -15.28
C PRO A 200 1.95 18.69 -14.27
N LEU A 201 1.56 17.46 -14.60
CA LEU A 201 1.89 16.30 -13.78
C LEU A 201 3.10 15.62 -14.41
N GLU A 202 4.22 15.60 -13.69
CA GLU A 202 5.40 14.84 -14.09
C GLU A 202 5.23 13.37 -13.70
N GLU A 203 5.72 12.46 -14.54
CA GLU A 203 5.67 11.02 -14.30
C GLU A 203 7.06 10.41 -14.25
N TYR A 204 7.29 9.51 -13.27
CA TYR A 204 8.49 8.71 -13.24
C TYR A 204 8.40 7.55 -14.22
N GLU A 205 9.34 7.48 -15.17
CA GLU A 205 9.45 6.35 -16.08
C GLU A 205 10.02 5.12 -15.36
N PHE A 206 9.11 4.24 -14.90
CA PHE A 206 9.50 3.05 -14.17
C PHE A 206 10.09 1.99 -15.11
N ARG A 207 11.31 1.52 -14.81
CA ARG A 207 11.99 0.54 -15.65
C ARG A 207 11.27 -0.80 -15.66
N SER A 208 11.23 -1.44 -16.83
CA SER A 208 10.72 -2.80 -16.94
C SER A 208 11.56 -3.77 -16.11
N LEU A 209 10.89 -4.62 -15.33
CA LEU A 209 11.52 -5.61 -14.45
C LEU A 209 11.14 -7.02 -14.88
N LYS A 210 12.12 -7.92 -14.94
CA LYS A 210 11.86 -9.34 -15.20
C LYS A 210 11.03 -9.95 -14.07
N PRO A 211 10.02 -10.79 -14.35
CA PRO A 211 9.30 -11.50 -13.30
C PRO A 211 10.20 -12.43 -12.49
N ILE A 212 9.93 -12.54 -11.19
CA ILE A 212 10.60 -13.51 -10.30
C ILE A 212 9.66 -14.69 -10.12
N VAL A 213 10.14 -15.91 -10.37
CA VAL A 213 9.38 -17.15 -10.15
C VAL A 213 10.10 -18.02 -9.13
N ALA A 214 9.55 -18.09 -7.92
CA ALA A 214 10.02 -18.98 -6.87
C ALA A 214 9.23 -20.30 -6.89
N ILE A 215 9.92 -21.37 -7.28
CA ILE A 215 9.42 -22.73 -7.22
C ILE A 215 9.84 -23.29 -5.85
N GLU A 216 8.86 -23.67 -5.02
CA GLU A 216 9.14 -24.45 -3.82
C GLU A 216 9.60 -25.83 -4.29
N LYS A 217 10.89 -26.13 -4.09
CA LYS A 217 11.33 -27.52 -4.17
C LYS A 217 10.72 -28.22 -2.96
N PHE A 218 9.83 -29.19 -3.20
CA PHE A 218 9.36 -30.07 -2.14
C PHE A 218 10.55 -30.57 -1.34
N SER A 219 10.46 -30.50 -0.01
CA SER A 219 11.44 -31.19 0.84
C SER A 219 11.38 -32.69 0.52
N ASP A 220 12.50 -33.42 0.66
CA ASP A 220 12.49 -34.86 0.40
C ASP A 220 11.52 -35.63 1.32
N TYR A 221 11.15 -35.02 2.44
CA TYR A 221 10.09 -35.49 3.34
C TYR A 221 8.68 -35.39 2.71
N GLU A 222 8.38 -34.31 2.00
CA GLU A 222 7.11 -34.12 1.31
C GLU A 222 7.03 -34.96 0.03
N LYS A 223 8.14 -35.10 -0.71
CA LYS A 223 8.21 -36.02 -1.87
C LYS A 223 7.85 -37.47 -1.49
N LYS A 224 8.38 -37.94 -0.35
CA LYS A 224 8.04 -39.26 0.22
C LYS A 224 6.56 -39.39 0.61
N LYS A 225 5.91 -38.32 1.03
CA LYS A 225 4.50 -38.34 1.47
C LYS A 225 3.51 -38.34 0.30
N ILE A 226 3.93 -37.86 -0.87
CA ILE A 226 3.09 -37.73 -2.08
C ILE A 226 3.50 -38.76 -3.17
N GLY A 227 4.42 -39.67 -2.86
CA GLY A 227 4.80 -40.78 -3.76
C GLY A 227 5.55 -40.35 -5.03
N ILE A 228 6.19 -39.18 -5.01
CA ILE A 228 7.00 -38.70 -6.12
C ILE A 228 8.47 -38.97 -5.76
N ASN A 229 9.10 -39.92 -6.47
CA ASN A 229 10.55 -40.15 -6.38
C ASN A 229 11.33 -39.03 -7.07
#